data_AF-A0AAP7BWJ0-F1
#
_entry.id   AF-A0AAP7BWJ0-F1
#
_cell.length_a   1.000
_cell.length_b   1.000
_cell.length_c   1.000
_cell.angle_alpha   90.00
_cell.angle_beta   90.00
_cell.angle_gamma   90.00
#
_symmetry.space_group_name_H-M   'P 1'
#
loop_
_entity.id
_entity.type
_entity.pdbx_description
1 polymer ?
#
loop_
_entity_poly.entity_id
_entity_poly.type
_entity_poly.pdbx_seq_one_letter_code
_entity_poly.pdbx_strand_id
1 'polypeptide(L)'
;MTKKKTHEEFVKEIYDKYGDEYEILGEYVNARTKIKVKHNCEKCKKYEYYIEPDKLLHDRKCPICTNKKAVLGINTIWDTDRWMCDLGVSEEDAKKYSRGSGNYITVKCPDCGREKKKRIANIYNERSISCKCNDNKPYPEKFVVNLLGQLEVDFKTEHKPKWVDNKRYDFYVKDLNMIIETHGKQHYSNKATFKG
;
A
#
# COMPACT_ATOMS: atom_id res chain seq x y z
N MET A 1 -47.55 10.22 -23.07
CA MET A 1 -46.85 10.57 -21.82
C MET A 1 -46.12 9.33 -21.32
N THR A 2 -44.85 9.44 -20.96
CA THR A 2 -44.10 8.33 -20.35
C THR A 2 -44.70 8.02 -18.96
N LYS A 3 -45.12 6.77 -18.74
CA LYS A 3 -45.65 6.31 -17.45
C LYS A 3 -44.58 6.51 -16.38
N LYS A 4 -44.89 7.27 -15.33
CA LYS A 4 -44.00 7.40 -14.17
C LYS A 4 -44.06 6.11 -13.37
N LYS A 5 -42.88 5.57 -13.05
CA LYS A 5 -42.73 4.39 -12.19
C LYS A 5 -43.26 4.71 -10.78
N THR A 6 -44.02 3.78 -10.20
CA THR A 6 -44.49 3.83 -8.81
C THR A 6 -43.40 3.35 -7.84
N HIS A 7 -43.61 3.53 -6.54
CA HIS A 7 -42.67 3.03 -5.54
C HIS A 7 -42.57 1.49 -5.57
N GLU A 8 -43.70 0.81 -5.67
CA GLU A 8 -43.79 -0.65 -5.71
C GLU A 8 -43.13 -1.20 -6.97
N GLU A 9 -43.33 -0.57 -8.13
CA GLU A 9 -42.66 -0.95 -9.38
C GLU A 9 -41.13 -0.80 -9.26
N PHE A 10 -40.64 0.24 -8.56
CA PHE A 10 -39.21 0.42 -8.33
C PHE A 10 -38.62 -0.61 -7.36
N VAL A 11 -39.28 -0.87 -6.23
CA VAL A 11 -38.84 -1.89 -5.26
C VAL A 11 -38.79 -3.26 -5.91
N LYS A 12 -39.82 -3.60 -6.71
CA LYS A 12 -39.86 -4.85 -7.45
C LYS A 12 -38.71 -4.96 -8.45
N GLU A 13 -38.43 -3.91 -9.22
CA GLU A 13 -37.32 -3.92 -10.19
C GLU A 13 -35.95 -4.09 -9.53
N ILE A 14 -35.75 -3.50 -8.34
CA ILE A 14 -34.52 -3.70 -7.56
C ILE A 14 -34.42 -5.15 -7.09
N TYR A 15 -35.51 -5.73 -6.59
CA TYR A 15 -35.56 -7.13 -6.17
C TYR A 15 -35.33 -8.09 -7.35
N ASP A 16 -35.98 -7.85 -8.49
CA ASP A 16 -35.81 -8.66 -9.70
C ASP A 16 -34.35 -8.62 -10.21
N LYS A 17 -33.62 -7.53 -9.95
CA LYS A 17 -32.24 -7.34 -10.39
C LYS A 17 -31.18 -7.84 -9.40
N TYR A 18 -31.39 -7.61 -8.11
CA TYR A 18 -30.39 -7.82 -7.07
C TYR A 18 -30.84 -8.76 -5.93
N GLY A 19 -32.09 -9.23 -5.96
CA GLY A 19 -32.71 -10.00 -4.88
C GLY A 19 -32.65 -9.24 -3.56
N ASP A 20 -32.25 -9.94 -2.50
CA ASP A 20 -32.13 -9.39 -1.14
C ASP A 20 -30.81 -8.63 -0.89
N GLU A 21 -29.96 -8.42 -1.91
CA GLU A 21 -28.70 -7.69 -1.76
C GLU A 21 -28.94 -6.22 -1.36
N TYR A 22 -30.10 -5.65 -1.73
CA TYR A 22 -30.46 -4.27 -1.44
C TYR A 22 -31.83 -4.16 -0.76
N GLU A 23 -31.87 -3.40 0.33
CA GLU A 23 -33.10 -3.04 1.04
C GLU A 23 -33.38 -1.55 0.84
N ILE A 24 -34.58 -1.22 0.36
CA ILE A 24 -35.03 0.15 0.10
C ILE A 24 -35.65 0.69 1.39
N LEU A 25 -35.01 1.71 1.99
CA LEU A 25 -35.41 2.29 3.28
C LEU A 25 -36.17 3.62 3.16
N GLY A 26 -36.20 4.20 1.96
CA GLY A 26 -36.89 5.46 1.67
C GLY A 26 -37.99 5.30 0.64
N GLU A 27 -38.75 6.38 0.42
CA GLU A 27 -39.79 6.42 -0.60
C GLU A 27 -39.22 6.84 -1.96
N TYR A 28 -39.68 6.20 -3.02
CA TYR A 28 -39.26 6.53 -4.38
C TYR A 28 -40.13 7.67 -4.93
N VAL A 29 -39.49 8.80 -5.26
CA VAL A 29 -40.16 9.96 -5.85
C VAL A 29 -39.95 10.00 -7.37
N ASN A 30 -38.70 9.88 -7.81
CA ASN A 30 -38.33 9.82 -9.23
C ASN A 30 -36.89 9.30 -9.38
N ALA A 31 -36.45 9.10 -10.62
CA ALA A 31 -35.16 8.50 -10.97
C ALA A 31 -33.91 9.27 -10.47
N ARG A 32 -34.04 10.57 -10.16
CA ARG A 32 -32.94 11.49 -9.80
C ARG A 32 -32.98 11.92 -8.32
N THR A 33 -34.12 11.86 -7.66
CA THR A 33 -34.20 12.15 -6.23
C THR A 33 -33.54 11.02 -5.45
N LYS A 34 -32.52 11.35 -4.65
CA LYS A 34 -31.79 10.36 -3.86
C LYS A 34 -32.72 9.64 -2.89
N ILE A 35 -32.62 8.33 -2.85
CA ILE A 35 -33.34 7.45 -1.94
C ILE A 35 -32.34 6.80 -0.97
N LYS A 36 -32.77 6.56 0.27
CA LYS A 36 -31.97 5.84 1.26
C LYS A 36 -32.08 4.34 1.00
N VAL A 37 -30.94 3.68 0.90
CA VAL A 37 -30.85 2.23 0.71
C VAL A 37 -29.85 1.62 1.67
N LYS A 38 -30.01 0.33 1.92
CA LYS A 38 -29.08 -0.48 2.70
C LYS A 38 -28.56 -1.59 1.82
N HIS A 39 -27.24 -1.73 1.77
CA HIS A 39 -26.61 -2.85 1.07
C HIS A 39 -26.41 -4.00 2.05
N ASN A 40 -27.12 -5.11 1.88
CA ASN A 40 -27.09 -6.28 2.76
C ASN A 40 -25.82 -7.12 2.54
N CYS A 41 -24.65 -6.51 2.71
CA CYS A 41 -23.36 -7.16 2.58
C CYS A 41 -22.56 -7.05 3.88
N GLU A 42 -22.10 -8.18 4.39
CA GLU A 42 -21.26 -8.23 5.59
C GLU A 42 -19.93 -7.48 5.40
N LYS A 43 -19.38 -7.44 4.17
CA LYS A 43 -18.14 -6.71 3.86
C LYS A 43 -18.26 -5.20 4.07
N CYS A 44 -19.45 -4.63 3.90
CA CYS A 44 -19.70 -3.22 4.17
C CYS A 44 -20.44 -3.00 5.49
N LYS A 45 -20.59 -4.04 6.33
CA LYS A 45 -21.35 -3.98 7.59
C LYS A 45 -22.77 -3.43 7.41
N LYS A 46 -23.46 -3.90 6.37
CA LYS A 46 -24.84 -3.48 6.06
C LYS A 46 -24.98 -1.97 5.89
N TYR A 47 -24.07 -1.36 5.12
CA TYR A 47 -23.96 0.08 5.01
C TYR A 47 -25.21 0.73 4.42
N GLU A 48 -25.71 1.75 5.12
CA GLU A 48 -26.81 2.60 4.66
C GLU A 48 -26.28 3.86 3.97
N TYR A 49 -26.83 4.19 2.80
CA TYR A 49 -26.42 5.36 2.04
C TYR A 49 -27.51 5.89 1.11
N TYR A 50 -27.32 7.12 0.66
CA TYR A 50 -28.19 7.77 -0.32
C TYR A 50 -27.66 7.59 -1.73
N ILE A 51 -28.52 7.18 -2.65
CA ILE A 51 -28.19 6.98 -4.06
C ILE A 51 -29.38 7.40 -4.95
N GLU A 52 -29.09 7.86 -6.17
CA GLU A 52 -30.14 8.07 -7.17
C GLU A 52 -30.67 6.70 -7.66
N PRO A 53 -31.99 6.48 -7.71
CA PRO A 53 -32.58 5.23 -8.21
C PRO A 53 -32.03 4.79 -9.58
N ASP A 54 -31.88 5.73 -10.52
CA ASP A 54 -31.28 5.47 -11.85
C ASP A 54 -29.85 4.92 -11.75
N LYS A 55 -29.05 5.45 -10.82
CA LYS A 55 -27.67 5.00 -10.60
C LYS A 55 -27.59 3.66 -9.90
N LEU A 56 -28.52 3.36 -9.01
CA LEU A 56 -28.63 2.05 -8.37
C LEU A 56 -29.01 0.97 -9.40
N LEU A 57 -29.90 1.30 -10.32
CA LEU A 57 -30.31 0.41 -11.40
C LEU A 57 -29.18 0.15 -12.40
N HIS A 58 -28.39 1.16 -12.80
CA HIS A 58 -27.50 1.00 -13.95
C HIS A 58 -26.01 0.83 -13.61
N ASP A 59 -25.47 1.58 -12.64
CA ASP A 59 -24.01 1.90 -12.67
C ASP A 59 -23.27 1.81 -11.33
N ARG A 60 -23.97 1.76 -10.18
CA ARG A 60 -23.29 1.97 -8.88
C ARG A 60 -23.74 1.01 -7.78
N LYS A 61 -22.90 -0.02 -7.58
CA LYS A 61 -22.83 -0.85 -6.38
C LYS A 61 -22.32 -0.03 -5.18
N CYS A 62 -22.45 -0.58 -3.98
CA CYS A 62 -22.09 0.07 -2.72
C CYS A 62 -20.71 0.78 -2.77
N PRO A 63 -20.62 2.06 -2.34
CA PRO A 63 -19.39 2.85 -2.44
C PRO A 63 -18.26 2.29 -1.58
N ILE A 64 -18.59 1.58 -0.49
CA ILE A 64 -17.61 0.87 0.35
C ILE A 64 -17.08 -0.36 -0.37
N CYS A 65 -17.96 -1.23 -0.88
CA CYS A 65 -17.58 -2.47 -1.57
C CYS A 65 -16.74 -2.19 -2.84
N THR A 66 -16.97 -1.06 -3.48
CA THR A 66 -16.21 -0.60 -4.65
C THR A 66 -14.96 0.23 -4.29
N ASN A 67 -14.62 0.36 -2.99
CA ASN A 67 -13.51 1.18 -2.48
C ASN A 67 -13.54 2.66 -2.89
N LYS A 68 -14.69 3.18 -3.32
CA LYS A 68 -14.89 4.61 -3.64
C LYS A 68 -15.03 5.48 -2.39
N LYS A 69 -15.43 4.88 -1.26
CA LYS A 69 -15.55 5.55 0.04
C LYS A 69 -14.85 4.72 1.11
N ALA A 70 -14.06 5.40 1.94
CA ALA A 70 -13.48 4.83 3.16
C ALA A 70 -14.36 5.24 4.36
N VAL A 71 -14.67 4.28 5.22
CA VAL A 71 -15.45 4.49 6.45
C VAL A 71 -14.76 3.74 7.59
N LEU A 72 -14.42 4.48 8.65
CA LEU A 72 -13.78 3.93 9.84
C LEU A 72 -14.67 2.88 10.51
N GLY A 73 -14.06 1.80 10.96
CA GLY A 73 -14.76 0.63 11.45
C GLY A 73 -15.26 -0.29 10.34
N ILE A 74 -15.00 -0.01 9.05
CA ILE A 74 -15.47 -0.83 7.93
C ILE A 74 -14.32 -1.21 6.98
N ASN A 75 -13.74 -0.23 6.28
CA ASN A 75 -12.79 -0.50 5.20
C ASN A 75 -11.61 0.49 5.14
N THR A 76 -11.31 1.17 6.24
CA THR A 76 -10.10 1.99 6.29
C THR A 76 -8.87 1.10 6.40
N ILE A 77 -7.70 1.67 6.14
CA ILE A 77 -6.41 0.99 6.35
C ILE A 77 -6.31 0.53 7.80
N TRP A 78 -6.77 1.35 8.75
CA TRP A 78 -6.78 1.00 10.17
C TRP A 78 -7.57 -0.28 10.49
N ASP A 79 -8.67 -0.51 9.77
CA ASP A 79 -9.58 -1.63 10.01
C ASP A 79 -9.13 -2.91 9.27
N THR A 80 -8.58 -2.76 8.07
CA THR A 80 -8.37 -3.89 7.14
C THR A 80 -6.92 -4.18 6.80
N ASP A 81 -6.02 -3.21 6.98
CA ASP A 81 -4.65 -3.23 6.48
C ASP A 81 -3.67 -2.60 7.49
N ARG A 82 -3.86 -2.90 8.78
CA ARG A 82 -3.09 -2.30 9.89
C ARG A 82 -1.57 -2.47 9.77
N TRP A 83 -1.10 -3.50 9.06
CA TRP A 83 0.31 -3.71 8.70
C TRP A 83 0.95 -2.51 7.99
N MET A 84 0.16 -1.64 7.35
CA MET A 84 0.68 -0.41 6.74
C MET A 84 1.17 0.60 7.78
N CYS A 85 0.62 0.60 9.00
CA CYS A 85 1.11 1.43 10.10
C CYS A 85 2.52 1.01 10.52
N ASP A 86 2.80 -0.29 10.53
CA ASP A 86 4.13 -0.82 10.84
C ASP A 86 5.18 -0.40 9.80
N LEU A 87 4.77 -0.05 8.58
CA LEU A 87 5.64 0.50 7.55
C LEU A 87 5.84 2.03 7.64
N GLY A 88 5.12 2.71 8.54
CA GLY A 88 5.24 4.15 8.72
C GLY A 88 4.05 4.99 8.25
N VAL A 89 2.89 4.39 7.98
CA VAL A 89 1.64 5.15 7.76
C VAL A 89 1.10 5.63 9.10
N SER A 90 0.77 6.93 9.19
CA SER A 90 0.22 7.52 10.40
C SER A 90 -1.15 6.92 10.77
N GLU A 91 -1.48 6.86 12.05
CA GLU A 91 -2.80 6.41 12.52
C GLU A 91 -3.93 7.32 11.98
N GLU A 92 -3.67 8.62 11.88
CA GLU A 92 -4.60 9.60 11.33
C GLU A 92 -4.97 9.29 9.87
N ASP A 93 -3.96 9.06 9.02
CA ASP A 93 -4.18 8.68 7.63
C ASP A 93 -4.81 7.30 7.51
N ALA A 94 -4.39 6.36 8.38
CA ALA A 94 -4.90 5.00 8.37
C ALA A 94 -6.39 4.94 8.69
N LYS A 95 -6.88 5.80 9.60
CA LYS A 95 -8.31 5.92 9.94
C LYS A 95 -9.13 6.69 8.91
N LYS A 96 -8.47 7.44 8.01
CA LYS A 96 -9.13 8.30 7.03
C LYS A 96 -9.28 7.64 5.66
N TYR A 97 -8.27 6.89 5.22
CA TYR A 97 -8.20 6.36 3.86
C TYR A 97 -8.33 4.84 3.82
N SER A 98 -8.70 4.31 2.64
CA SER A 98 -8.66 2.87 2.34
C SER A 98 -7.40 2.52 1.55
N ARG A 99 -7.01 1.25 1.56
CA ARG A 99 -5.80 0.75 0.87
C ARG A 99 -5.70 1.08 -0.62
N GLY A 100 -6.84 1.19 -1.32
CA GLY A 100 -6.90 1.51 -2.74
C GLY A 100 -6.86 3.01 -3.06
N SER A 101 -6.72 3.85 -2.04
CA SER A 101 -6.80 5.30 -2.18
C SER A 101 -5.73 5.85 -3.12
N GLY A 102 -6.15 6.73 -4.03
CA GLY A 102 -5.28 7.48 -4.91
C GLY A 102 -4.50 8.62 -4.22
N ASN A 103 -4.77 8.88 -2.95
CA ASN A 103 -4.18 10.00 -2.21
C ASN A 103 -2.70 9.76 -1.88
N TYR A 104 -1.97 10.86 -1.74
CA TYR A 104 -0.60 10.87 -1.28
C TYR A 104 -0.55 11.23 0.20
N ILE A 105 0.23 10.46 0.97
CA ILE A 105 0.47 10.68 2.39
C ILE A 105 1.98 10.78 2.64
N THR A 106 2.36 11.38 3.76
CA THR A 106 3.74 11.35 4.24
C THR A 106 3.92 10.15 5.15
N VAL A 107 4.82 9.24 4.79
CA VAL A 107 5.17 8.07 5.60
C VAL A 107 6.53 8.26 6.24
N LYS A 108 6.67 7.82 7.49
CA LYS A 108 7.93 7.88 8.25
C LYS A 108 8.48 6.48 8.45
N CYS A 109 9.64 6.19 7.86
CA CYS A 109 10.26 4.87 7.98
C CYS A 109 10.54 4.54 9.46
N PRO A 110 10.08 3.39 9.99
CA PRO A 110 10.33 3.00 11.38
C PRO A 110 11.83 2.75 11.65
N ASP A 111 12.58 2.27 10.66
CA ASP A 111 13.99 1.86 10.85
C ASP A 111 14.97 3.04 10.89
N CYS A 112 14.71 4.10 10.12
CA CYS A 112 15.66 5.22 9.98
C CYS A 112 15.04 6.60 10.18
N GLY A 113 13.73 6.68 10.45
CA GLY A 113 13.03 7.94 10.68
C GLY A 113 12.85 8.83 9.45
N ARG A 114 13.37 8.46 8.27
CA ARG A 114 13.20 9.27 7.04
C ARG A 114 11.74 9.36 6.63
N GLU A 115 11.34 10.55 6.24
CA GLU A 115 10.00 10.84 5.74
C GLU A 115 9.97 10.89 4.21
N LYS A 116 8.86 10.42 3.63
CA LYS A 116 8.67 10.44 2.19
C LYS A 116 7.19 10.57 1.84
N LYS A 117 6.88 11.38 0.84
CA LYS A 117 5.53 11.44 0.27
C LYS A 117 5.33 10.27 -0.69
N LYS A 118 4.29 9.46 -0.48
CA LYS A 118 3.98 8.30 -1.31
C LYS A 118 2.47 8.09 -1.46
N ARG A 119 2.06 7.55 -2.60
CA ARG A 119 0.67 7.19 -2.88
C ARG A 119 0.28 5.96 -2.06
N ILE A 120 -0.89 6.00 -1.41
CA ILE A 120 -1.39 4.90 -0.57
C ILE A 120 -1.47 3.58 -1.33
N ALA A 121 -2.11 3.59 -2.51
CA ALA A 121 -2.22 2.41 -3.36
C ALA A 121 -0.86 1.77 -3.70
N ASN A 122 0.20 2.57 -3.88
CA ASN A 122 1.53 2.05 -4.15
C ASN A 122 2.14 1.38 -2.92
N ILE A 123 1.95 1.96 -1.73
CA ILE A 123 2.41 1.33 -0.47
C ILE A 123 1.74 -0.04 -0.30
N TYR A 124 0.43 -0.11 -0.55
CA TYR A 124 -0.34 -1.35 -0.48
C TYR A 124 0.17 -2.41 -1.48
N ASN A 125 0.27 -2.05 -2.76
CA ASN A 125 0.66 -2.97 -3.83
C ASN A 125 2.11 -3.44 -3.72
N GLU A 126 3.03 -2.54 -3.38
CA GLU A 126 4.47 -2.84 -3.29
C GLU A 126 4.86 -3.46 -1.94
N ARG A 127 3.94 -3.46 -0.95
CA ARG A 127 4.23 -3.86 0.44
C ARG A 127 5.46 -3.14 1.03
N SER A 128 5.70 -1.90 0.60
CA SER A 128 6.94 -1.18 0.89
C SER A 128 6.73 0.33 0.79
N ILE A 129 7.48 1.10 1.58
CA ILE A 129 7.61 2.56 1.42
C ILE A 129 8.79 2.96 0.51
N SER A 130 9.50 1.96 -0.03
CA SER A 130 10.71 2.14 -0.88
C SER A 130 11.79 2.96 -0.17
N CYS A 131 12.00 2.69 1.12
CA CYS A 131 13.09 3.25 1.89
C CYS A 131 14.38 2.46 1.60
N LYS A 132 15.54 3.14 1.61
CA LYS A 132 16.85 2.49 1.42
C LYS A 132 17.17 1.47 2.51
N CYS A 133 16.49 1.48 3.67
CA CYS A 133 16.69 0.44 4.69
C CYS A 133 16.36 -0.97 4.17
N ASN A 134 15.43 -1.05 3.21
CA ASN A 134 15.00 -2.28 2.58
C ASN A 134 15.62 -2.47 1.19
N ASP A 135 16.78 -1.87 0.91
CA ASP A 135 17.57 -2.30 -0.24
C ASP A 135 18.13 -3.71 0.05
N ASN A 136 18.24 -4.56 -0.97
CA ASN A 136 18.78 -5.92 -0.87
C ASN A 136 20.29 -5.93 -0.54
N LYS A 137 20.84 -4.86 0.03
CA LYS A 137 22.23 -4.76 0.41
C LYS A 137 22.48 -5.58 1.69
N PRO A 138 23.56 -6.38 1.73
CA PRO A 138 24.01 -7.06 2.94
C PRO A 138 24.17 -6.09 4.11
N TYR A 139 23.89 -6.56 5.33
CA TYR A 139 24.05 -5.77 6.56
C TYR A 139 25.48 -5.19 6.74
N PRO A 140 26.57 -5.93 6.47
CA PRO A 140 27.93 -5.39 6.54
C PRO A 140 28.16 -4.19 5.62
N GLU A 141 27.64 -4.25 4.38
CA GLU A 141 27.71 -3.13 3.45
C GLU A 141 26.91 -1.92 3.98
N LYS A 142 25.71 -2.15 4.51
CA LYS A 142 24.88 -1.08 5.10
C LYS A 142 25.59 -0.39 6.26
N PHE A 143 26.27 -1.14 7.11
CA PHE A 143 27.04 -0.60 8.23
C PHE A 143 28.16 0.31 7.73
N VAL A 144 28.97 -0.15 6.77
CA VAL A 144 30.10 0.62 6.23
C VAL A 144 29.63 1.88 5.51
N VAL A 145 28.52 1.83 4.74
CA VAL A 145 27.93 3.02 4.12
C VAL A 145 27.54 4.07 5.17
N ASN A 146 26.88 3.65 6.25
CA ASN A 146 26.45 4.59 7.30
C ASN A 146 27.65 5.17 8.07
N LEU A 147 28.65 4.34 8.39
CA LEU A 147 29.87 4.77 9.05
C LEU A 147 30.64 5.80 8.23
N LEU A 148 30.91 5.51 6.95
CA LEU A 148 31.64 6.42 6.07
C LEU A 148 30.85 7.71 5.81
N GLY A 149 29.51 7.62 5.74
CA GLY A 149 28.64 8.79 5.61
C GLY A 149 28.64 9.70 6.84
N GLN A 150 28.66 9.14 8.06
CA GLN A 150 28.76 9.93 9.31
C GLN A 150 30.12 10.62 9.46
N LEU A 151 31.17 10.01 8.89
CA LEU A 151 32.52 10.57 8.89
C LEU A 151 32.78 11.57 7.76
N GLU A 152 31.77 11.85 6.92
CA GLU A 152 31.85 12.76 5.75
C GLU A 152 33.00 12.42 4.78
N VAL A 153 33.35 11.14 4.66
CA VAL A 153 34.45 10.65 3.81
C VAL A 153 33.97 10.43 2.37
N ASP A 154 34.79 10.79 1.37
CA ASP A 154 34.49 10.48 -0.03
C ASP A 154 34.85 9.02 -0.36
N PHE A 155 33.83 8.21 -0.65
CA PHE A 155 33.99 6.80 -1.00
C PHE A 155 33.16 6.39 -2.23
N LYS A 156 33.64 5.37 -2.93
CA LYS A 156 32.95 4.69 -4.04
C LYS A 156 32.52 3.30 -3.59
N THR A 157 31.28 2.92 -3.91
CA THR A 157 30.80 1.53 -3.77
C THR A 157 31.10 0.74 -5.04
N GLU A 158 31.24 -0.59 -4.93
CA GLU A 158 31.44 -1.51 -6.06
C GLU A 158 32.63 -1.13 -6.96
N HIS A 159 33.78 -0.85 -6.35
CA HIS A 159 34.96 -0.34 -7.06
C HIS A 159 35.63 -1.44 -7.91
N LYS A 160 35.79 -1.16 -9.21
CA LYS A 160 36.50 -2.00 -10.19
C LYS A 160 37.68 -1.24 -10.78
N PRO A 161 38.85 -1.26 -10.14
CA PRO A 161 40.01 -0.55 -10.67
C PRO A 161 40.60 -1.28 -11.87
N LYS A 162 41.09 -0.52 -12.86
CA LYS A 162 41.65 -1.05 -14.11
C LYS A 162 42.88 -1.96 -13.93
N TRP A 163 43.54 -1.86 -12.77
CA TRP A 163 44.75 -2.60 -12.44
C TRP A 163 44.50 -4.02 -11.91
N VAL A 164 43.24 -4.42 -11.69
CA VAL A 164 42.89 -5.76 -11.20
C VAL A 164 41.94 -6.41 -12.21
N ASP A 165 42.37 -7.54 -12.76
CA ASP A 165 41.54 -8.28 -13.70
C ASP A 165 40.42 -9.03 -12.95
N ASN A 166 39.18 -8.78 -13.37
CA ASN A 166 37.97 -9.47 -12.92
C ASN A 166 37.66 -9.51 -11.41
N LYS A 167 38.19 -8.59 -10.58
CA LYS A 167 37.79 -8.44 -9.16
C LYS A 167 37.03 -7.14 -8.91
N ARG A 168 36.01 -7.22 -8.06
CA ARG A 168 35.21 -6.09 -7.59
C ARG A 168 35.36 -6.01 -6.07
N TYR A 169 35.69 -4.83 -5.59
CA TYR A 169 35.78 -4.54 -4.16
C TYR A 169 34.50 -3.85 -3.67
N ASP A 170 34.08 -4.12 -2.44
CA ASP A 170 32.84 -3.56 -1.89
C ASP A 170 32.89 -2.02 -1.77
N PHE A 171 33.98 -1.45 -1.23
CA PHE A 171 34.17 0.00 -1.09
C PHE A 171 35.61 0.46 -1.38
N TYR A 172 35.75 1.68 -1.89
CA TYR A 172 37.02 2.39 -2.07
C TYR A 172 36.94 3.81 -1.52
N VAL A 173 37.75 4.11 -0.50
CA VAL A 173 37.89 5.45 0.10
C VAL A 173 39.01 6.18 -0.62
N LYS A 174 38.67 7.28 -1.30
CA LYS A 174 39.63 7.99 -2.18
C LYS A 174 40.74 8.66 -1.37
N ASP A 175 40.38 9.33 -0.29
CA ASP A 175 41.29 10.18 0.48
C ASP A 175 42.40 9.37 1.16
N LEU A 176 42.11 8.11 1.47
CA LEU A 176 43.04 7.19 2.14
C LEU A 176 43.64 6.16 1.17
N ASN A 177 43.27 6.22 -0.13
CA ASN A 177 43.59 5.17 -1.12
C ASN A 177 43.33 3.75 -0.55
N MET A 178 42.21 3.59 0.14
CA MET A 178 41.91 2.42 0.97
C MET A 178 40.75 1.63 0.37
N ILE A 179 40.86 0.31 0.42
CA ILE A 179 39.82 -0.63 0.02
C ILE A 179 39.21 -1.25 1.26
N ILE A 180 37.87 -1.33 1.32
CA ILE A 180 37.13 -2.03 2.39
C ILE A 180 36.31 -3.15 1.74
N GLU A 181 36.53 -4.37 2.21
CA GLU A 181 35.79 -5.58 1.84
C GLU A 181 34.93 -6.00 3.04
N THR A 182 33.64 -6.17 2.82
CA THR A 182 32.66 -6.51 3.86
C THR A 182 32.23 -7.98 3.80
N HIS A 183 32.54 -8.67 2.70
CA HIS A 183 32.41 -10.11 2.56
C HIS A 183 33.67 -10.84 3.05
N GLY A 184 33.78 -11.06 4.37
CA GLY A 184 34.87 -11.82 4.97
C GLY A 184 34.69 -13.35 4.87
N LYS A 185 35.69 -14.05 4.33
CA LYS A 185 36.05 -15.50 4.43
C LYS A 185 34.99 -16.63 4.45
N GLN A 186 33.67 -16.41 4.42
CA GLN A 186 32.66 -17.48 4.31
C GLN A 186 32.48 -18.01 2.88
N HIS A 187 33.10 -17.37 1.88
CA HIS A 187 33.22 -17.88 0.51
C HIS A 187 34.53 -18.65 0.23
N TYR A 188 35.45 -18.73 1.19
CA TYR A 188 36.74 -19.41 1.01
C TYR A 188 36.79 -20.83 1.60
N SER A 189 35.69 -21.35 2.14
CA SER A 189 35.62 -22.76 2.57
C SER A 189 35.30 -23.67 1.39
N ASN A 190 36.22 -23.79 0.43
CA ASN A 190 36.24 -24.97 -0.42
C ASN A 190 36.99 -26.10 0.28
N LYS A 191 36.17 -26.95 0.92
CA LYS A 191 36.32 -28.41 1.00
C LYS A 191 37.59 -28.96 1.67
N ALA A 192 37.53 -29.11 2.99
CA ALA A 192 38.12 -30.29 3.61
C ALA A 192 37.20 -31.48 3.28
N THR A 193 37.50 -32.20 2.20
CA THR A 193 37.00 -33.56 2.01
C THR A 193 37.55 -34.43 3.14
N PHE A 194 36.68 -34.92 4.02
CA PHE A 194 37.01 -36.09 4.83
C PHE A 194 37.16 -37.28 3.88
N LYS A 195 38.38 -37.82 3.82
CA LYS A 195 38.68 -39.16 3.30
C LYS A 195 39.34 -39.93 4.44
N GLY A 196 38.80 -41.12 4.73
CA GLY A 196 39.34 -42.09 5.68
C GLY A 196 38.62 -42.06 7.01
#